data_AF-A0A7C7NB78-F1
#
_entry.id   AF-A0A7C7NB78-F1
#
_cell.length_a   1.000
_cell.length_b   1.000
_cell.length_c   1.000
_cell.angle_alpha   90.00
_cell.angle_beta   90.00
_cell.angle_gamma   90.00
#
_symmetry.space_group_name_H-M   'P 1'
#
loop_
_entity.id
_entity.type
_entity.pdbx_description
1 polymer ?
#
loop_
_entity_poly.entity_id
_entity_poly.type
_entity_poly.pdbx_seq_one_letter_code
_entity_poly.pdbx_strand_id
1 'polypeptide(L)'
;MRKIKRKGSAQRRKLFPAFVIGYSNSEPPPAGFLAAWFTQTFEEQLDISFPTANGTTTFDAFIHHRNAKIDTQCSADIASTWHKRLEWIHTSVAEIYPPKTSKLHGQDQILHLARLARGLTELTDGTAYDLGTGTYVNPSDWMTQPLNGFHLLDHVRIEQVDRPDEGRVWFHTRGLGKFGFEEIETYKSVGLSAQPAIETLEIIAEAIILQGDPLRTGDSIEIPITGQTAEIIRYRTDPTYGVQLNLREVVWS
;
A
#
# COMPACT_ATOMS: atom_id res chain seq x y z
N MET A 1 29.32 16.88 -32.56
CA MET A 1 28.97 16.05 -31.38
C MET A 1 27.49 15.73 -31.39
N ARG A 2 27.10 14.48 -31.67
CA ARG A 2 25.70 14.03 -31.59
C ARG A 2 25.36 13.70 -30.13
N LYS A 3 24.43 14.44 -29.53
CA LYS A 3 23.89 14.15 -28.20
C LYS A 3 23.14 12.82 -28.24
N ILE A 4 23.69 11.79 -27.59
CA ILE A 4 23.01 10.51 -27.37
C ILE A 4 21.88 10.79 -26.36
N LYS A 5 20.63 10.80 -26.82
CA LYS A 5 19.46 10.74 -25.92
C LYS A 5 19.49 9.38 -25.23
N ARG A 6 19.73 9.34 -23.92
CA ARG A 6 19.45 8.17 -23.09
C ARG A 6 17.97 7.83 -23.28
N LYS A 7 17.71 6.73 -23.97
CA LYS A 7 16.38 6.11 -24.05
C LYS A 7 16.14 5.54 -22.66
N GLY A 8 15.54 6.31 -21.77
CA GLY A 8 15.06 5.81 -20.49
C GLY A 8 14.16 4.63 -20.79
N SER A 9 14.58 3.44 -20.40
CA SER A 9 13.71 2.27 -20.42
C SER A 9 12.59 2.56 -19.43
N ALA A 10 11.49 3.13 -19.92
CA ALA A 10 10.21 3.07 -19.26
C ALA A 10 9.80 1.60 -19.27
N GLN A 11 10.41 0.84 -18.36
CA GLN A 11 9.97 -0.50 -18.00
C GLN A 11 8.54 -0.26 -17.53
N ARG A 12 7.56 -0.57 -18.38
CA ARG A 12 6.14 -0.54 -18.03
C ARG A 12 6.03 -1.30 -16.72
N ARG A 13 5.87 -0.59 -15.60
CA ARG A 13 5.52 -1.21 -14.32
C ARG A 13 4.27 -2.01 -14.65
N LYS A 14 4.34 -3.35 -14.60
CA LYS A 14 3.13 -4.15 -14.50
C LYS A 14 2.39 -3.54 -13.30
N LEU A 15 1.18 -3.03 -13.52
CA LEU A 15 0.39 -2.53 -12.40
C LEU A 15 0.15 -3.72 -11.49
N PHE A 16 0.67 -3.64 -10.29
CA PHE A 16 0.33 -4.57 -9.23
C PHE A 16 -0.96 -4.09 -8.58
N PRO A 17 -1.82 -5.00 -8.10
CA PRO A 17 -2.95 -4.60 -7.28
C PRO A 17 -2.46 -3.94 -5.99
N ALA A 18 -3.23 -2.99 -5.47
CA ALA A 18 -3.03 -2.44 -4.12
C ALA A 18 -3.43 -3.48 -3.06
N PHE A 19 -4.55 -4.17 -3.31
CA PHE A 19 -5.07 -5.22 -2.44
C PHE A 19 -5.47 -6.45 -3.25
N VAL A 20 -5.27 -7.61 -2.66
CA VAL A 20 -5.75 -8.89 -3.16
C VAL A 20 -6.65 -9.50 -2.09
N ILE A 21 -7.86 -9.91 -2.45
CA ILE A 21 -8.82 -10.51 -1.51
C ILE A 21 -8.96 -11.97 -1.90
N GLY A 22 -8.54 -12.87 -1.00
CA GLY A 22 -8.77 -14.30 -1.13
C GLY A 22 -10.07 -14.68 -0.44
N TYR A 23 -10.88 -15.53 -1.09
CA TYR A 23 -12.10 -16.06 -0.52
C TYR A 23 -12.40 -17.46 -1.05
N SER A 24 -13.26 -18.20 -0.35
CA SER A 24 -13.56 -19.61 -0.67
C SER A 24 -14.86 -19.78 -1.47
N ASN A 25 -15.71 -18.75 -1.54
CA ASN A 25 -16.92 -18.79 -2.36
C ASN A 25 -16.55 -18.72 -3.85
N SER A 26 -17.24 -19.51 -4.69
CA SER A 26 -16.95 -19.57 -6.13
C SER A 26 -17.52 -18.41 -6.92
N GLU A 27 -18.57 -17.77 -6.41
CA GLU A 27 -19.24 -16.62 -7.04
C GLU A 27 -18.98 -15.37 -6.19
N PRO A 28 -18.38 -14.31 -6.78
CA PRO A 28 -18.20 -13.06 -6.05
C PRO A 28 -19.53 -12.34 -5.85
N PRO A 29 -19.64 -11.49 -4.81
CA PRO A 29 -20.81 -10.64 -4.65
C PRO A 29 -20.98 -9.74 -5.89
N PRO A 30 -22.20 -9.58 -6.41
CA PRO A 30 -22.45 -8.62 -7.49
C PRO A 30 -21.99 -7.23 -7.08
N ALA A 31 -21.44 -6.45 -8.00
CA ALA A 31 -20.84 -5.16 -7.70
C ALA A 31 -21.79 -4.20 -6.92
N GLY A 32 -23.10 -4.28 -7.19
CA GLY A 32 -24.12 -3.51 -6.46
C GLY A 32 -24.18 -3.78 -4.95
N PHE A 33 -23.79 -4.96 -4.48
CA PHE A 33 -23.68 -5.26 -3.05
C PHE A 33 -22.52 -4.48 -2.42
N LEU A 34 -21.39 -4.36 -3.12
CA LEU A 34 -20.28 -3.53 -2.68
C LEU A 34 -20.70 -2.04 -2.60
N ALA A 35 -21.42 -1.53 -3.60
CA ALA A 35 -21.93 -0.16 -3.56
C ALA A 35 -22.90 0.09 -2.40
N ALA A 36 -23.83 -0.84 -2.17
CA ALA A 36 -24.79 -0.74 -1.07
C ALA A 36 -24.08 -0.80 0.30
N TRP A 37 -23.19 -1.76 0.50
CA TRP A 37 -22.39 -1.88 1.73
C TRP A 37 -21.53 -0.63 1.96
N PHE A 38 -20.88 -0.11 0.92
CA PHE A 38 -20.02 1.07 1.02
C PHE A 38 -20.84 2.29 1.45
N THR A 39 -21.98 2.52 0.79
CA THR A 39 -22.87 3.65 1.06
C THR A 39 -23.43 3.59 2.48
N GLN A 40 -23.79 2.40 2.95
CA GLN A 40 -24.26 2.20 4.31
C GLN A 40 -23.16 2.42 5.36
N THR A 41 -21.93 1.97 5.08
CA THR A 41 -20.83 1.97 6.06
C THR A 41 -20.16 3.33 6.20
N PHE A 42 -20.00 4.06 5.09
CA PHE A 42 -19.25 5.32 5.06
C PHE A 42 -20.12 6.55 4.78
N GLU A 43 -21.44 6.39 4.62
CA GLU A 43 -22.37 7.46 4.29
C GLU A 43 -22.00 8.22 2.99
N GLU A 44 -21.30 7.55 2.07
CA GLU A 44 -20.82 8.09 0.79
C GLU A 44 -21.32 7.21 -0.37
N GLN A 45 -21.90 7.82 -1.40
CA GLN A 45 -22.36 7.07 -2.57
C GLN A 45 -21.17 6.53 -3.38
N LEU A 46 -21.12 5.21 -3.56
CA LEU A 46 -20.18 4.53 -4.44
C LEU A 46 -20.81 4.26 -5.81
N ASP A 47 -20.30 4.92 -6.85
CA ASP A 47 -20.75 4.67 -8.22
C ASP A 47 -19.93 3.54 -8.85
N ILE A 48 -20.61 2.70 -9.64
CA ILE A 48 -20.00 1.54 -10.31
C ILE A 48 -20.22 1.66 -11.82
N SER A 49 -19.14 1.50 -12.58
CA SER A 49 -19.18 1.46 -14.04
C SER A 49 -18.56 0.16 -14.54
N PHE A 50 -19.25 -0.51 -15.46
CA PHE A 50 -18.71 -1.70 -16.11
C PHE A 50 -18.07 -1.30 -17.44
N PRO A 51 -16.96 -1.94 -17.83
CA PRO A 51 -16.46 -1.88 -19.20
C PRO A 51 -17.57 -2.30 -20.16
N THR A 52 -17.61 -1.69 -21.35
CA THR A 52 -18.68 -1.92 -22.36
C THR A 52 -18.72 -3.36 -22.90
N ALA A 53 -17.78 -4.22 -22.50
CA ALA A 53 -17.75 -5.62 -22.85
C ALA A 53 -18.67 -6.42 -21.90
N ASN A 54 -19.70 -7.06 -22.47
CA ASN A 54 -20.63 -7.90 -21.74
C ASN A 54 -19.91 -9.07 -21.04
N GLY A 55 -20.35 -9.40 -19.82
CA GLY A 55 -19.89 -10.57 -19.07
C GLY A 55 -18.56 -10.41 -18.36
N THR A 56 -18.12 -9.18 -18.08
CA THR A 56 -16.90 -8.95 -17.29
C THR A 56 -17.22 -8.88 -15.80
N THR A 57 -16.39 -9.53 -14.98
CA THR A 57 -16.36 -9.44 -13.49
C THR A 57 -15.53 -8.25 -13.00
N THR A 58 -15.07 -7.46 -13.98
CA THR A 58 -14.27 -6.28 -13.80
C THR A 58 -15.17 -5.06 -13.85
N PHE A 59 -15.00 -4.15 -12.90
CA PHE A 59 -15.68 -2.87 -12.88
C PHE A 59 -14.77 -1.78 -12.29
N ASP A 60 -15.11 -0.53 -12.58
CA ASP A 60 -14.50 0.61 -11.94
C ASP A 60 -15.46 1.13 -10.85
N ALA A 61 -14.91 1.40 -9.67
CA ALA A 61 -15.61 1.96 -8.52
C ALA A 61 -15.14 3.39 -8.28
N PHE A 62 -16.07 4.33 -8.08
CA PHE A 62 -15.78 5.77 -8.04
C PHE A 62 -16.44 6.47 -6.87
N ILE A 63 -15.72 7.44 -6.30
CA ILE A 63 -16.29 8.47 -5.43
C ILE A 63 -15.64 9.80 -5.75
N HIS A 64 -16.41 10.76 -6.26
CA HIS A 64 -15.92 12.05 -6.73
C HIS A 64 -14.76 11.88 -7.74
N HIS A 65 -13.53 12.25 -7.35
CA HIS A 65 -12.32 12.16 -8.17
C HIS A 65 -11.46 10.93 -7.86
N ARG A 66 -11.87 10.11 -6.89
CA ARG A 66 -11.20 8.87 -6.47
C ARG A 66 -11.78 7.71 -7.24
N ASN A 67 -10.92 6.82 -7.72
CA ASN A 67 -11.35 5.66 -8.47
C ASN A 67 -10.46 4.46 -8.25
N ALA A 68 -11.04 3.27 -8.41
CA ALA A 68 -10.33 2.01 -8.35
C ALA A 68 -10.89 1.06 -9.41
N LYS A 69 -10.01 0.26 -10.01
CA LYS A 69 -10.44 -0.84 -10.87
C LYS A 69 -10.45 -2.12 -10.06
N ILE A 70 -11.55 -2.85 -10.09
CA ILE A 70 -11.72 -4.10 -9.34
C ILE A 70 -11.96 -5.23 -10.34
N ASP A 71 -11.27 -6.34 -10.18
CA ASP A 71 -11.64 -7.62 -10.77
C ASP A 71 -12.06 -8.56 -9.65
N THR A 72 -13.33 -8.90 -9.60
CA THR A 72 -13.89 -9.75 -8.53
C THR A 72 -13.86 -11.23 -8.84
N GLN A 73 -13.40 -11.64 -10.03
CA GLN A 73 -13.29 -13.05 -10.38
C GLN A 73 -12.07 -13.25 -11.27
N CYS A 74 -10.90 -13.18 -10.64
CA CYS A 74 -9.65 -13.39 -11.35
C CYS A 74 -9.61 -14.80 -11.96
N SER A 75 -8.89 -14.95 -13.08
CA SER A 75 -8.73 -16.25 -13.72
C SER A 75 -8.01 -17.26 -12.81
N ALA A 76 -8.22 -18.55 -13.06
CA ALA A 76 -7.57 -19.63 -12.29
C ALA A 76 -6.02 -19.51 -12.27
N ASP A 77 -5.42 -18.98 -13.34
CA ASP A 77 -3.97 -18.74 -13.41
C ASP A 77 -3.52 -17.63 -12.44
N ILE A 78 -4.29 -16.55 -12.33
CA ILE A 78 -4.04 -15.45 -11.39
C ILE A 78 -4.23 -15.97 -9.95
N ALA A 79 -5.34 -16.66 -9.69
CA ALA A 79 -5.62 -17.25 -8.38
C ALA A 79 -4.50 -18.23 -7.97
N SER A 80 -4.04 -19.10 -8.87
CA SER A 80 -2.92 -20.03 -8.60
C SER A 80 -1.61 -19.29 -8.30
N THR A 81 -1.35 -18.16 -8.98
CA THR A 81 -0.16 -17.35 -8.74
C THR A 81 -0.16 -16.77 -7.33
N TRP A 82 -1.30 -16.22 -6.88
CA TRP A 82 -1.44 -15.72 -5.51
C TRP A 82 -1.41 -16.82 -4.48
N HIS A 83 -2.07 -17.95 -4.76
CA HIS A 83 -2.03 -19.13 -3.90
C HIS A 83 -0.60 -19.61 -3.64
N LYS A 84 0.23 -19.71 -4.68
CA LYS A 84 1.65 -20.07 -4.54
C LYS A 84 2.47 -19.02 -3.82
N ARG A 85 2.17 -17.73 -4.02
CA ARG A 85 2.95 -16.62 -3.45
C ARG A 85 2.64 -16.39 -1.97
N LEU A 86 1.37 -16.52 -1.58
CA LEU A 86 0.88 -16.19 -0.25
C LEU A 86 0.67 -17.43 0.62
N GLU A 87 0.75 -18.63 0.02
CA GLU A 87 0.50 -19.91 0.69
C GLU A 87 -0.87 -19.97 1.40
N TRP A 88 -1.84 -19.19 0.91
CA TRP A 88 -3.14 -19.02 1.57
C TRP A 88 -4.15 -20.09 1.14
N ILE A 89 -5.16 -20.35 1.97
CA ILE A 89 -6.14 -21.44 1.73
C ILE A 89 -7.21 -21.11 0.68
N HIS A 90 -7.31 -19.85 0.26
CA HIS A 90 -8.39 -19.36 -0.58
C HIS A 90 -8.30 -19.88 -2.02
N THR A 91 -9.45 -20.24 -2.60
CA THR A 91 -9.56 -20.80 -3.96
C THR A 91 -9.90 -19.76 -5.01
N SER A 92 -10.53 -18.65 -4.61
CA SER A 92 -10.94 -17.54 -5.46
C SER A 92 -10.19 -16.27 -5.04
N VAL A 93 -10.00 -15.36 -6.00
CA VAL A 93 -9.27 -14.12 -5.79
C VAL A 93 -9.97 -12.95 -6.47
N ALA A 94 -10.03 -11.83 -5.74
CA ALA A 94 -10.33 -10.52 -6.28
C ALA A 94 -9.11 -9.60 -6.17
N GLU A 95 -8.93 -8.70 -7.12
CA GLU A 95 -7.82 -7.75 -7.17
C GLU A 95 -8.36 -6.31 -7.26
N ILE A 96 -7.84 -5.43 -6.41
CA ILE A 96 -8.13 -3.99 -6.42
C ILE A 96 -6.91 -3.26 -6.93
N TYR A 97 -7.07 -2.52 -8.01
CA TYR A 97 -6.02 -1.75 -8.65
C TYR A 97 -6.18 -0.24 -8.37
N PRO A 98 -5.09 0.45 -8.02
CA PRO A 98 -5.09 1.90 -7.98
C PRO A 98 -5.29 2.48 -9.39
N PRO A 99 -5.72 3.73 -9.50
CA PRO A 99 -5.95 4.33 -10.79
C PRO A 99 -4.65 4.53 -11.56
N LYS A 100 -4.71 4.33 -12.89
CA LYS A 100 -3.53 4.45 -13.77
C LYS A 100 -3.19 5.93 -14.00
N THR A 101 -2.63 6.58 -13.00
CA THR A 101 -2.20 7.98 -13.09
C THR A 101 -0.70 8.11 -12.89
N SER A 102 -0.10 9.16 -13.45
CA SER A 102 1.29 9.53 -13.17
C SER A 102 1.43 10.36 -11.90
N LYS A 103 0.32 10.71 -11.24
CA LYS A 103 0.31 11.51 -10.01
C LYS A 103 0.46 10.58 -8.81
N LEU A 104 1.09 11.12 -7.76
CA LEU A 104 1.12 10.48 -6.45
C LEU A 104 -0.30 10.25 -5.96
N HIS A 105 -0.52 9.12 -5.28
CA HIS A 105 -1.82 8.84 -4.69
C HIS A 105 -1.87 9.51 -3.33
N GLY A 106 -2.76 10.50 -3.20
CA GLY A 106 -3.01 11.16 -1.92
C GLY A 106 -3.70 10.22 -0.92
N GLN A 107 -3.76 10.68 0.33
CA GLN A 107 -4.38 9.97 1.46
C GLN A 107 -5.78 9.46 1.13
N ASP A 108 -6.63 10.29 0.53
CA ASP A 108 -8.01 9.92 0.22
C ASP A 108 -8.12 8.76 -0.79
N GLN A 109 -7.19 8.67 -1.74
CA GLN A 109 -7.18 7.59 -2.72
C GLN A 109 -6.75 6.27 -2.07
N ILE A 110 -5.78 6.30 -1.14
CA ILE A 110 -5.35 5.10 -0.41
C ILE A 110 -6.43 4.64 0.56
N LEU A 111 -7.06 5.58 1.27
CA LEU A 111 -8.21 5.31 2.12
C LEU A 111 -9.35 4.68 1.32
N HIS A 112 -9.67 5.21 0.13
CA HIS A 112 -10.68 4.65 -0.74
C HIS A 112 -10.39 3.20 -1.15
N LEU A 113 -9.14 2.89 -1.53
CA LEU A 113 -8.72 1.52 -1.86
C LEU A 113 -8.87 0.56 -0.67
N ALA A 114 -8.48 1.01 0.53
CA ALA A 114 -8.61 0.21 1.75
C ALA A 114 -10.08 -0.03 2.13
N ARG A 115 -10.95 0.98 1.99
CA ARG A 115 -12.39 0.84 2.22
C ARG A 115 -13.04 -0.16 1.27
N LEU A 116 -12.63 -0.17 -0.01
CA LEU A 116 -13.09 -1.16 -0.98
C LEU A 116 -12.58 -2.57 -0.62
N ALA A 117 -11.32 -2.69 -0.20
CA ALA A 117 -10.75 -3.97 0.25
C ALA A 117 -11.51 -4.52 1.46
N ARG A 118 -11.80 -3.68 2.45
CA ARG A 118 -12.64 -4.03 3.60
C ARG A 118 -14.01 -4.53 3.16
N GLY A 119 -14.71 -3.80 2.30
CA GLY A 119 -16.03 -4.19 1.82
C GLY A 119 -16.05 -5.55 1.14
N LEU A 120 -15.08 -5.81 0.24
CA LEU A 120 -14.95 -7.12 -0.39
C LEU A 120 -14.59 -8.21 0.62
N THR A 121 -13.74 -7.92 1.61
CA THR A 121 -13.36 -8.87 2.66
C THR A 121 -14.57 -9.28 3.49
N GLU A 122 -15.37 -8.32 3.96
CA GLU A 122 -16.58 -8.59 4.76
C GLU A 122 -17.68 -9.30 3.94
N LEU A 123 -17.92 -8.86 2.70
CA LEU A 123 -18.97 -9.45 1.84
C LEU A 123 -18.63 -10.87 1.37
N THR A 124 -17.36 -11.25 1.36
CA THR A 124 -16.92 -12.58 0.92
C THR A 124 -16.52 -13.51 2.06
N ASP A 125 -16.52 -13.01 3.30
CA ASP A 125 -15.88 -13.68 4.45
C ASP A 125 -14.43 -14.11 4.11
N GLY A 126 -13.72 -13.22 3.42
CA GLY A 126 -12.40 -13.47 2.84
C GLY A 126 -11.25 -12.94 3.71
N THR A 127 -10.05 -12.89 3.13
CA THR A 127 -8.88 -12.23 3.72
C THR A 127 -8.29 -11.27 2.70
N ALA A 128 -8.14 -10.00 3.06
CA ALA A 128 -7.38 -9.05 2.26
C ALA A 128 -5.88 -9.21 2.51
N TYR A 129 -5.08 -9.02 1.47
CA TYR A 129 -3.63 -8.88 1.53
C TYR A 129 -3.25 -7.51 0.93
N ASP A 130 -2.72 -6.62 1.77
CA ASP A 130 -2.18 -5.33 1.36
C ASP A 130 -0.77 -5.54 0.78
N LEU A 131 -0.60 -5.27 -0.51
CA LEU A 131 0.69 -5.51 -1.18
C LEU A 131 1.80 -4.56 -0.72
N GLY A 132 1.43 -3.34 -0.33
CA GLY A 132 2.38 -2.30 0.06
C GLY A 132 2.99 -2.59 1.42
N THR A 133 2.15 -2.92 2.41
CA THR A 133 2.59 -3.25 3.77
C THR A 133 2.99 -4.72 3.91
N GLY A 134 2.48 -5.59 3.03
CA GLY A 134 2.65 -7.04 3.11
C GLY A 134 1.85 -7.68 4.25
N THR A 135 0.68 -7.14 4.58
CA THR A 135 -0.15 -7.63 5.70
C THR A 135 -1.43 -8.28 5.26
N TYR A 136 -1.82 -9.33 6.00
CA TYR A 136 -3.14 -9.93 5.93
C TYR A 136 -4.10 -9.19 6.85
N VAL A 137 -5.34 -8.99 6.38
CA VAL A 137 -6.41 -8.34 7.12
C VAL A 137 -7.70 -9.14 6.93
N ASN A 138 -8.17 -9.76 8.00
CA ASN A 138 -9.41 -10.55 8.04
C ASN A 138 -10.60 -9.65 8.42
N PRO A 139 -11.86 -10.14 8.33
CA PRO A 139 -13.05 -9.37 8.72
C PRO A 139 -12.96 -8.84 10.15
N SER A 140 -12.38 -9.60 11.08
CA SER A 140 -12.21 -9.18 12.47
C SER A 140 -11.21 -8.05 12.66
N ASP A 141 -10.16 -8.01 11.84
CA ASP A 141 -9.09 -7.00 11.95
C ASP A 141 -9.64 -5.61 11.57
N TRP A 142 -10.53 -5.57 10.58
CA TRP A 142 -11.24 -4.35 10.16
C TRP A 142 -12.13 -3.74 11.25
N MET A 143 -12.57 -4.50 12.26
CA MET A 143 -13.32 -3.91 13.39
C MET A 143 -12.47 -2.94 14.21
N THR A 144 -11.15 -3.12 14.22
CA THR A 144 -10.20 -2.23 14.90
C THR A 144 -9.67 -1.11 14.00
N GLN A 145 -10.00 -1.16 12.70
CA GLN A 145 -9.63 -0.19 11.68
C GLN A 145 -10.89 0.33 10.98
N PRO A 146 -11.62 1.27 11.59
CA PRO A 146 -12.91 1.69 11.08
C PRO A 146 -12.82 2.42 9.72
N LEU A 147 -11.64 2.93 9.34
CA LEU A 147 -11.40 3.65 8.09
C LEU A 147 -12.35 4.86 7.87
N ASN A 148 -12.85 5.48 8.95
CA ASN A 148 -13.68 6.69 8.88
C ASN A 148 -12.87 7.91 8.40
N GLY A 149 -11.58 7.91 8.65
CA GLY A 149 -10.61 8.87 8.13
C GLY A 149 -9.30 8.18 7.80
N PHE A 150 -8.35 8.94 7.28
CA PHE A 150 -7.01 8.44 7.02
C PHE A 150 -6.20 8.39 8.32
N HIS A 151 -5.63 7.23 8.62
CA HIS A 151 -4.62 7.07 9.65
C HIS A 151 -3.38 6.41 9.06
N LEU A 152 -2.18 6.93 9.37
CA LEU A 152 -0.93 6.44 8.79
C LEU A 152 -0.74 4.93 9.04
N LEU A 153 -1.01 4.48 10.26
CA LEU A 153 -0.74 3.11 10.70
C LEU A 153 -1.64 2.06 10.06
N ASP A 154 -2.78 2.46 9.50
CA ASP A 154 -3.63 1.58 8.68
C ASP A 154 -3.00 1.30 7.30
N HIS A 155 -1.96 2.06 6.93
CA HIS A 155 -1.44 2.08 5.56
C HIS A 155 0.08 1.98 5.47
N VAL A 156 0.82 2.23 6.54
CA VAL A 156 2.28 2.14 6.59
C VAL A 156 2.67 1.36 7.85
N ARG A 157 3.62 0.44 7.71
CA ARG A 157 4.20 -0.30 8.83
C ARG A 157 5.65 0.07 9.01
N ILE A 158 6.11 0.11 10.25
CA ILE A 158 7.52 0.13 10.57
C ILE A 158 7.96 -1.30 10.89
N GLU A 159 8.85 -1.83 10.08
CA GLU A 159 9.48 -3.13 10.31
C GLU A 159 10.75 -2.94 11.14
N GLN A 160 11.00 -3.88 12.05
CA GLN A 160 12.23 -3.99 12.81
C GLN A 160 12.90 -5.32 12.45
N VAL A 161 14.12 -5.24 11.94
CA VAL A 161 14.92 -6.41 11.57
C VAL A 161 16.23 -6.36 12.35
N ASP A 162 16.40 -7.33 13.25
CA ASP A 162 17.65 -7.49 13.98
C ASP A 162 18.76 -7.96 13.03
N ARG A 163 19.88 -7.24 13.01
CA ARG A 163 21.10 -7.60 12.28
C ARG A 163 22.23 -7.81 13.28
N PRO A 164 22.20 -8.93 14.03
CA PRO A 164 23.14 -9.17 15.12
C PRO A 164 24.60 -9.25 14.65
N ASP A 165 24.81 -9.67 13.40
CA ASP A 165 26.10 -9.71 12.71
C ASP A 165 26.68 -8.31 12.42
N GLU A 166 25.81 -7.31 12.21
CA GLU A 166 26.20 -5.91 12.01
C GLU A 166 26.21 -5.10 13.33
N GLY A 167 25.82 -5.71 14.45
CA GLY A 167 25.68 -5.04 15.75
C GLY A 167 24.61 -3.95 15.76
N ARG A 168 23.63 -4.04 14.85
CA ARG A 168 22.60 -3.02 14.63
C ARG A 168 21.22 -3.63 14.48
N VAL A 169 20.21 -2.78 14.65
CA VAL A 169 18.81 -3.05 14.35
C VAL A 169 18.42 -2.12 13.20
N TRP A 170 17.88 -2.71 12.15
CA TRP A 170 17.39 -2.00 10.97
C TRP A 170 15.90 -1.72 11.14
N PHE A 171 15.52 -0.45 11.05
CA PHE A 171 14.13 -0.03 11.03
C PHE A 171 13.79 0.54 9.67
N HIS A 172 12.66 0.16 9.09
CA HIS A 172 12.23 0.74 7.82
C HIS A 172 10.72 0.74 7.65
N THR A 173 10.21 1.65 6.81
CA THR A 173 8.80 1.64 6.44
C THR A 173 8.50 0.55 5.42
N ARG A 174 7.23 0.13 5.39
CA ARG A 174 6.59 -0.55 4.27
C ARG A 174 5.22 0.07 4.03
N GLY A 175 4.98 0.53 2.81
CA GLY A 175 3.67 1.06 2.40
C GLY A 175 3.73 2.48 1.84
N LEU A 176 4.85 3.21 2.01
CA LEU A 176 5.05 4.52 1.37
C LEU A 176 4.98 4.43 -0.15
N GLY A 177 5.37 3.29 -0.72
CA GLY A 177 5.22 3.00 -2.14
C GLY A 177 3.78 3.14 -2.67
N LYS A 178 2.75 2.95 -1.83
CA LYS A 178 1.33 3.13 -2.22
C LYS A 178 1.02 4.58 -2.59
N PHE A 179 1.64 5.52 -1.88
CA PHE A 179 1.51 6.95 -2.14
C PHE A 179 2.42 7.41 -3.28
N GLY A 180 3.35 6.55 -3.72
CA GLY A 180 4.31 6.81 -4.78
C GLY A 180 5.68 7.30 -4.29
N PHE A 181 5.94 7.20 -2.99
CA PHE A 181 7.23 7.52 -2.39
C PHE A 181 8.13 6.28 -2.28
N GLU A 182 9.40 6.52 -1.98
CA GLU A 182 10.34 5.49 -1.58
C GLU A 182 10.14 5.22 -0.08
N GLU A 183 10.45 4.00 0.35
CA GLU A 183 10.45 3.67 1.77
C GLU A 183 11.61 4.41 2.47
N ILE A 184 11.47 4.68 3.77
CA ILE A 184 12.53 5.29 4.57
C ILE A 184 13.09 4.27 5.57
N GLU A 185 14.37 4.42 5.92
CA GLU A 185 15.04 3.53 6.86
C GLU A 185 15.98 4.26 7.81
N THR A 186 16.23 3.64 8.96
CA THR A 186 17.29 4.05 9.87
C THR A 186 17.93 2.84 10.56
N TYR A 187 19.05 3.07 11.22
CA TYR A 187 19.77 2.03 11.96
C TYR A 187 20.03 2.48 13.39
N LYS A 188 19.85 1.58 14.35
CA LYS A 188 20.27 1.79 15.75
C LYS A 188 21.20 0.68 16.21
N SER A 189 22.02 0.98 17.21
CA SER A 189 22.79 -0.04 17.92
C SER A 189 21.87 -1.00 18.68
N VAL A 190 22.26 -2.27 18.77
CA VAL A 190 21.55 -3.26 19.58
C VAL A 190 21.52 -2.84 21.06
N GLY A 191 20.44 -3.14 21.76
CA GLY A 191 20.25 -2.84 23.19
C GLY A 191 19.61 -1.49 23.50
N LEU A 192 19.36 -0.66 22.47
CA LEU A 192 18.55 0.56 22.61
C LEU A 192 17.07 0.25 22.41
N SER A 193 16.20 1.07 23.00
CA SER A 193 14.76 0.98 22.77
C SER A 193 14.42 1.24 21.30
N ALA A 194 13.57 0.38 20.73
CA ALA A 194 13.02 0.51 19.39
C ALA A 194 12.05 1.69 19.27
N GLN A 195 11.29 1.96 20.34
CA GLN A 195 10.15 2.88 20.33
C GLN A 195 10.48 4.27 19.74
N PRO A 196 11.58 4.96 20.12
CA PRO A 196 11.87 6.27 19.55
C PRO A 196 12.20 6.23 18.05
N ALA A 197 12.73 5.10 17.55
CA ALA A 197 13.00 4.95 16.12
C ALA A 197 11.69 4.80 15.33
N ILE A 198 10.78 3.98 15.87
CA ILE A 198 9.45 3.73 15.29
C ILE A 198 8.66 5.03 15.24
N GLU A 199 8.51 5.72 16.39
CA GLU A 199 7.77 6.99 16.48
C GLU A 199 8.34 8.05 15.53
N THR A 200 9.66 8.17 15.45
CA THR A 200 10.29 9.16 14.55
C THR A 200 10.07 8.81 13.08
N LEU A 201 10.17 7.53 12.69
CA LEU A 201 9.86 7.11 11.32
C LEU A 201 8.39 7.31 10.96
N GLU A 202 7.46 7.12 11.90
CA GLU A 202 6.04 7.42 11.71
C GLU A 202 5.82 8.91 11.42
N ILE A 203 6.41 9.79 12.24
CA ILE A 203 6.32 11.25 12.06
C ILE A 203 6.91 11.67 10.71
N ILE A 204 8.08 11.15 10.35
CA ILE A 204 8.72 11.45 9.06
C ILE A 204 7.86 10.95 7.90
N ALA A 205 7.30 9.73 7.98
CA ALA A 205 6.43 9.17 6.97
C ALA A 205 5.16 10.02 6.76
N GLU A 206 4.54 10.50 7.84
CA GLU A 206 3.40 11.42 7.78
C GLU A 206 3.79 12.74 7.10
N ALA A 207 4.92 13.33 7.48
CA ALA A 207 5.42 14.58 6.88
C ALA A 207 5.67 14.42 5.37
N ILE A 208 6.25 13.31 4.92
CA ILE A 208 6.48 13.01 3.50
C ILE A 208 5.16 12.96 2.73
N ILE A 209 4.16 12.24 3.28
CA ILE A 209 2.84 12.11 2.64
C ILE A 209 2.14 13.46 2.53
N LEU A 210 2.24 14.30 3.57
CA LEU A 210 1.64 15.62 3.60
C LEU A 210 2.34 16.61 2.66
N GLN A 211 3.67 16.57 2.57
CA GLN A 211 4.44 17.45 1.69
C GLN A 211 4.19 17.13 0.21
N GLY A 212 4.09 15.84 -0.14
CA GLY A 212 3.78 15.44 -1.51
C GLY A 212 4.97 15.46 -2.48
N ASP A 213 6.18 15.74 -2.02
CA ASP A 213 7.37 15.84 -2.87
C ASP A 213 8.23 14.56 -2.84
N PRO A 214 8.80 14.13 -3.98
CA PRO A 214 9.74 13.02 -3.99
C PRO A 214 11.03 13.35 -3.24
N LEU A 215 11.46 12.39 -2.41
CA LEU A 215 12.66 12.49 -1.60
C LEU A 215 13.96 12.34 -2.39
N ARG A 216 14.95 13.15 -2.04
CA ARG A 216 16.31 13.12 -2.61
C ARG A 216 17.34 13.13 -1.50
N THR A 217 18.50 12.57 -1.80
CA THR A 217 19.66 12.65 -0.90
C THR A 217 20.08 14.11 -0.75
N GLY A 218 20.27 14.53 0.50
CA GLY A 218 20.53 15.91 0.91
C GLY A 218 19.26 16.70 1.27
N ASP A 219 18.06 16.14 1.04
CA ASP A 219 16.83 16.77 1.52
C ASP A 219 16.76 16.69 3.06
N SER A 220 16.08 17.68 3.64
CA SER A 220 15.84 17.80 5.07
C SER A 220 14.34 17.83 5.35
N ILE A 221 13.91 17.07 6.34
CA ILE A 221 12.51 16.97 6.77
C ILE A 221 12.44 17.45 8.21
N GLU A 222 11.65 18.48 8.46
CA GLU A 222 11.38 18.95 9.82
C GLU A 222 10.53 17.92 10.56
N ILE A 223 10.92 17.55 11.78
CA ILE A 223 10.17 16.67 12.67
C ILE A 223 9.33 17.57 13.60
N PRO A 224 8.03 17.77 13.34
CA PRO A 224 7.27 18.87 13.96
C PRO A 224 7.16 18.77 15.48
N ILE A 225 7.22 17.56 16.04
CA ILE A 225 7.03 17.30 17.48
C ILE A 225 8.30 17.56 18.28
N THR A 226 9.48 17.32 17.70
CA THR A 226 10.76 17.44 18.40
C THR A 226 11.54 18.68 18.01
N GLY A 227 11.19 19.34 16.89
CA GLY A 227 11.95 20.44 16.30
C GLY A 227 13.30 20.00 15.71
N GLN A 228 13.56 18.68 15.66
CA GLN A 228 14.73 18.11 15.01
C GLN A 228 14.54 18.09 13.50
N THR A 229 15.65 17.94 12.80
CA THR A 229 15.64 17.78 11.34
C THR A 229 16.16 16.39 10.99
N ALA A 230 15.40 15.65 10.21
CA ALA A 230 15.86 14.42 9.57
C ALA A 230 16.51 14.75 8.22
N GLU A 231 17.73 14.30 8.01
CA GLU A 231 18.44 14.40 6.74
C GLU A 231 18.41 13.06 6.00
N ILE A 232 18.19 13.13 4.68
CA ILE A 232 18.26 11.97 3.80
C ILE A 232 19.69 11.78 3.32
N ILE A 233 20.40 10.78 3.86
CA ILE A 233 21.84 10.64 3.62
C ILE A 233 22.19 9.63 2.53
N ARG A 234 21.30 8.67 2.24
CA ARG A 234 21.61 7.58 1.31
C ARG A 234 20.38 7.05 0.60
N TYR A 235 20.62 6.45 -0.56
CA TYR A 235 19.66 5.63 -1.28
C TYR A 235 20.20 4.22 -1.50
N ARG A 236 19.34 3.21 -1.34
CA ARG A 236 19.63 1.84 -1.74
C ARG A 236 18.37 1.11 -2.18
N THR A 237 18.58 -0.07 -2.75
CA THR A 237 17.50 -1.00 -3.08
C THR A 237 17.69 -2.29 -2.31
N ASP A 238 16.59 -2.86 -1.82
CA ASP A 238 16.60 -4.08 -1.01
C ASP A 238 15.57 -5.10 -1.54
N PRO A 239 15.99 -6.33 -1.88
CA PRO A 239 15.10 -7.36 -2.43
C PRO A 239 14.50 -8.32 -1.39
N THR A 240 14.74 -8.11 -0.08
CA THR A 240 14.48 -9.09 0.99
C THR A 240 13.03 -9.59 1.03
N TYR A 241 12.06 -8.75 0.67
CA TYR A 241 10.63 -9.08 0.77
C TYR A 241 10.03 -9.73 -0.49
N GLY A 242 10.86 -10.26 -1.39
CA GLY A 242 10.41 -10.76 -2.70
C GLY A 242 9.85 -9.66 -3.61
N VAL A 243 9.94 -8.40 -3.18
CA VAL A 243 9.68 -7.18 -3.93
C VAL A 243 10.88 -6.25 -3.72
N GLN A 244 11.23 -5.51 -4.77
CA GLN A 244 12.31 -4.54 -4.69
C GLN A 244 11.81 -3.31 -3.92
N LEU A 245 12.31 -3.12 -2.69
CA LEU A 245 12.13 -1.90 -1.93
C LEU A 245 13.18 -0.87 -2.37
N ASN A 246 12.73 0.36 -2.59
CA ASN A 246 13.61 1.51 -2.77
C ASN A 246 13.63 2.26 -1.44
N LEU A 247 14.80 2.40 -0.83
CA LEU A 247 14.97 2.86 0.54
C LEU A 247 15.82 4.13 0.59
N ARG A 248 15.37 5.10 1.38
CA ARG A 248 16.08 6.33 1.75
C ARG A 248 16.50 6.25 3.20
N GLU A 249 17.81 6.26 3.45
CA GLU A 249 18.32 6.30 4.81
C GLU A 249 18.15 7.70 5.39
N VAL A 250 17.51 7.76 6.55
CA VAL A 250 17.27 9.00 7.32
C VAL A 250 18.03 8.96 8.64
N VAL A 251 18.68 10.08 8.95
CA VAL A 251 19.38 10.33 10.22
C VAL A 251 18.90 11.66 10.77
N TRP A 252 18.69 11.74 12.08
CA TRP A 252 18.22 12.96 12.73
C TRP A 252 19.10 13.31 13.93
N SER A 253 19.18 14.61 14.21
CA SER A 253 19.94 15.20 15.32
C SER A 253 19.15 16.30 15.99
#